data_AF-A0A4P6MUN7-F1
#
_entry.id   AF-A0A4P6MUN7-F1
#
_cell.length_a   1.000
_cell.length_b   1.000
_cell.length_c   1.000
_cell.angle_alpha   90.00
_cell.angle_beta   90.00
_cell.angle_gamma   90.00
#
_symmetry.space_group_name_H-M   'P 1'
#
loop_
_entity.id
_entity.type
_entity.pdbx_description
1 polymer ?
#
loop_
_entity_poly.entity_id
_entity_poly.type
_entity_poly.pdbx_seq_one_letter_code
_entity_poly.pdbx_strand_id
1 'polypeptide(L)'
;MAIKSLGEYNFPSRSAAENYGDDQLVSVWFQDTLWFAAPVMFRAPREMTWAEFKDQLFVPFAEEDPDYDPAAGRTWTLHGKPFEPQDGQSLADLGVRHKDVIGTRVAA
;
A
#
# COMPACT_ATOMS: atom_id res chain seq x y z
N MET A 1 -0.54 11.94 -24.33
CA MET A 1 0.16 13.00 -25.09
C MET A 1 1.61 13.01 -24.65
N ALA A 2 2.56 12.95 -25.57
CA ALA A 2 3.98 13.06 -25.25
C ALA A 2 4.36 14.52 -24.91
N ILE A 3 5.40 14.70 -24.09
CA ILE A 3 5.93 16.03 -23.73
C ILE A 3 6.53 16.70 -24.99
N LYS A 4 6.25 17.99 -25.18
CA LYS A 4 6.92 18.81 -26.21
C LYS A 4 8.11 19.52 -25.56
N SER A 5 9.31 19.34 -26.08
CA SER A 5 10.56 19.88 -25.53
C SER A 5 11.49 20.39 -26.64
N LEU A 6 12.42 21.28 -26.29
CA LEU A 6 13.43 21.83 -27.21
C LEU A 6 14.61 20.86 -27.46
N GLY A 7 14.72 19.79 -26.68
CA GLY A 7 15.72 18.72 -26.80
C GLY A 7 15.14 17.39 -26.34
N GLU A 8 15.95 16.34 -26.27
CA GLU A 8 15.51 15.03 -25.79
C GLU A 8 14.92 15.12 -24.37
N TYR A 9 13.71 14.58 -24.19
CA TYR A 9 13.01 14.57 -22.90
C TYR A 9 12.81 13.14 -22.44
N ASN A 10 13.90 12.54 -21.98
CA ASN A 10 13.95 11.17 -21.52
C ASN A 10 14.73 11.12 -20.20
N PHE A 11 14.02 11.03 -19.09
CA PHE A 11 14.60 11.03 -17.75
C PHE A 11 14.09 9.84 -16.94
N PRO A 12 14.94 9.19 -16.13
CA PRO A 12 14.49 8.13 -15.25
C PRO A 12 13.53 8.68 -14.19
N SER A 13 12.64 7.82 -13.70
CA SER A 13 11.74 8.21 -12.62
C SER A 13 12.52 8.49 -11.35
N ARG A 14 12.29 9.65 -10.72
CA ARG A 14 12.90 9.99 -9.42
C ARG A 14 12.47 9.03 -8.30
N SER A 15 11.33 8.35 -8.47
CA SER A 15 10.81 7.34 -7.54
C SER A 15 10.69 5.97 -8.24
N ALA A 16 11.66 5.61 -9.08
CA ALA A 16 11.80 4.26 -9.60
C ALA A 16 12.02 3.25 -8.47
N ALA A 17 11.61 1.99 -8.66
CA ALA A 17 11.72 0.96 -7.63
C ALA A 17 13.18 0.69 -7.26
N GLU A 18 14.07 0.71 -8.26
CA GLU A 18 15.53 0.54 -8.10
C GLU A 18 16.16 1.51 -7.09
N ASN A 19 15.53 2.67 -6.84
CA ASN A 19 16.03 3.66 -5.87
C ASN A 19 15.78 3.27 -4.40
N TYR A 20 15.01 2.20 -4.13
CA TYR A 20 14.59 1.80 -2.78
C TYR A 20 15.24 0.49 -2.29
N GLY A 21 16.18 -0.08 -3.06
CA GLY A 21 16.84 -1.33 -2.70
C GLY A 21 15.87 -2.51 -2.70
N ASP A 22 15.86 -3.28 -1.60
CA ASP A 22 14.90 -4.38 -1.42
C ASP A 22 13.53 -3.93 -0.89
N ASP A 23 13.37 -2.63 -0.61
CA ASP A 23 12.09 -2.08 -0.17
C ASP A 23 11.24 -1.60 -1.34
N GLN A 24 9.95 -1.44 -1.05
CA GLN A 24 8.99 -0.79 -1.90
C GLN A 24 8.15 0.21 -1.13
N LEU A 25 7.56 1.16 -1.86
CA LEU A 25 6.51 2.02 -1.33
C LEU A 25 5.17 1.32 -1.52
N VAL A 26 4.35 1.25 -0.47
CA VAL A 26 2.99 0.69 -0.55
C VAL A 26 2.06 1.66 0.15
N SER A 27 0.99 2.05 -0.54
CA SER A 27 -0.03 2.91 0.05
C SER A 27 -1.21 2.10 0.55
N VAL A 28 -1.78 2.48 1.69
CA VAL A 28 -3.03 1.93 2.21
C VAL A 28 -4.09 3.02 2.21
N TRP A 29 -5.19 2.77 1.52
CA TRP A 29 -6.35 3.63 1.48
C TRP A 29 -7.45 3.06 2.38
N PHE A 30 -7.70 3.73 3.51
CA PHE A 30 -8.85 3.48 4.36
C PHE A 30 -10.09 4.06 3.68
N GLN A 31 -10.96 3.17 3.22
CA GLN A 31 -12.22 3.50 2.55
C GLN A 31 -13.33 3.71 3.58
N ASP A 32 -14.36 4.46 3.19
CA ASP A 32 -15.56 4.74 4.00
C ASP A 32 -15.33 5.50 5.32
N THR A 33 -14.09 5.94 5.58
CA THR A 33 -13.72 6.89 6.64
C THR A 33 -12.99 8.08 6.05
N LEU A 34 -13.17 9.25 6.67
CA LEU A 34 -12.42 10.48 6.36
C LEU A 34 -11.49 10.87 7.51
N TRP A 35 -11.34 10.01 8.52
CA TRP A 35 -10.42 10.25 9.63
C TRP A 35 -9.00 10.51 9.11
N PHE A 36 -8.55 9.68 8.16
CA PHE A 36 -7.33 9.89 7.41
C PHE A 36 -7.61 10.72 6.14
N ALA A 37 -7.00 11.89 6.03
CA ALA A 37 -7.24 12.83 4.92
C ALA A 37 -6.80 12.30 3.54
N ALA A 38 -5.93 11.28 3.51
CA ALA A 38 -5.42 10.66 2.28
C ALA A 38 -4.95 9.22 2.57
N PRO A 39 -4.73 8.39 1.54
CA PRO A 39 -4.02 7.13 1.69
C PRO A 39 -2.64 7.36 2.32
N VAL A 40 -2.30 6.56 3.33
CA VAL A 40 -0.98 6.57 3.95
C VAL A 40 0.00 5.79 3.08
N MET A 41 1.26 6.21 3.02
CA MET A 41 2.31 5.51 2.28
C MET A 41 3.36 4.99 3.24
N PHE A 42 3.56 3.68 3.22
CA PHE A 42 4.61 3.00 3.96
C PHE A 42 5.78 2.68 3.05
N ARG A 43 6.96 2.58 3.64
CA ARG A 43 8.11 1.90 3.05
C ARG A 43 8.20 0.53 3.73
N ALA A 44 8.14 -0.54 2.95
CA ALA A 44 8.16 -1.91 3.46
C ALA A 44 9.10 -2.78 2.61
N PRO A 45 9.82 -3.74 3.22
CA PRO A 45 10.54 -4.76 2.45
C PRO A 45 9.57 -5.52 1.55
N ARG A 46 9.96 -5.79 0.31
CA ARG A 46 9.14 -6.58 -0.63
C ARG A 46 8.89 -8.02 -0.15
N GLU A 47 9.85 -8.55 0.62
CA GLU A 47 9.78 -9.90 1.21
C GLU A 47 9.05 -9.93 2.57
N MET A 48 8.65 -8.76 3.11
CA MET A 48 7.87 -8.70 4.36
C MET A 48 6.59 -9.50 4.19
N THR A 49 6.25 -10.33 5.17
CA THR A 49 5.00 -11.10 5.14
C THR A 49 3.79 -10.19 5.35
N TRP A 50 2.62 -10.63 4.91
CA TRP A 50 1.39 -9.89 5.15
C TRP A 50 1.07 -9.71 6.65
N ALA A 51 1.33 -10.74 7.46
CA ALA A 51 1.20 -10.63 8.91
C ALA A 51 2.11 -9.54 9.50
N GLU A 52 3.39 -9.55 9.14
CA GLU A 52 4.34 -8.54 9.60
C GLU A 52 3.95 -7.14 9.12
N PHE A 53 3.52 -6.99 7.87
CA PHE A 53 3.06 -5.71 7.33
C PHE A 53 1.87 -5.17 8.14
N LYS A 54 0.91 -6.05 8.47
CA LYS A 54 -0.23 -5.67 9.31
C LYS A 54 0.23 -5.22 10.69
N ASP A 55 0.98 -6.06 11.38
CA ASP A 55 1.31 -5.85 12.80
C ASP A 55 2.29 -4.69 13.01
N GLN A 56 3.25 -4.50 12.12
CA GLN A 56 4.33 -3.53 12.30
C GLN A 56 4.03 -2.16 11.68
N LEU A 57 3.19 -2.09 10.65
CA LEU A 57 2.97 -0.86 9.88
C LEU A 57 1.50 -0.44 9.87
N PHE A 58 0.60 -1.34 9.49
CA PHE A 58 -0.82 -1.00 9.32
C PHE A 58 -1.52 -0.74 10.67
N VAL A 59 -1.46 -1.68 11.62
CA VAL A 59 -2.19 -1.61 12.89
C VAL A 59 -1.77 -0.39 13.71
N PRO A 60 -0.46 -0.10 13.92
CA PRO A 60 -0.05 1.08 14.69
C PRO A 60 -0.57 2.41 14.13
N PHE A 61 -0.73 2.50 12.81
CA PHE A 61 -1.31 3.68 12.15
C PHE A 61 -2.84 3.67 12.21
N ALA A 62 -3.46 2.51 12.00
CA ALA A 62 -4.91 2.38 11.98
C ALA A 62 -5.54 2.66 13.35
N GLU A 63 -4.86 2.31 14.45
CA GLU A 63 -5.29 2.58 15.83
C GLU A 63 -5.30 4.07 16.20
N GLU A 64 -4.75 4.96 15.36
CA GLU A 64 -4.92 6.41 15.53
C GLU A 64 -6.36 6.87 15.20
N ASP A 65 -7.15 6.05 14.52
CA ASP A 65 -8.59 6.26 14.33
C ASP A 65 -9.37 5.83 15.59
N PRO A 66 -10.11 6.74 16.26
CA PRO A 66 -10.87 6.40 17.47
C PRO A 66 -11.96 5.34 17.22
N ASP A 67 -12.41 5.16 15.96
CA ASP A 67 -13.39 4.15 15.58
C ASP A 67 -12.72 2.83 15.15
N TYR A 68 -11.40 2.71 15.25
CA TYR A 68 -10.69 1.46 14.94
C TYR A 68 -11.07 0.34 15.92
N ASP A 69 -11.60 -0.76 15.38
CA ASP A 69 -11.85 -2.00 16.11
C ASP A 69 -10.96 -3.12 15.55
N PRO A 70 -10.02 -3.68 16.34
CA PRO A 70 -9.17 -4.79 15.91
C PRO A 70 -9.94 -6.11 15.71
N ALA A 71 -11.14 -6.25 16.28
CA ALA A 71 -11.99 -7.42 16.08
C ALA A 71 -12.85 -7.32 14.81
N ALA A 72 -12.96 -6.13 14.20
CA ALA A 72 -13.75 -5.93 13.00
C ALA A 72 -13.09 -6.60 11.78
N GLY A 73 -13.86 -7.44 11.08
CA GLY A 73 -13.44 -8.02 9.82
C GLY A 73 -13.17 -6.93 8.79
N ARG A 74 -12.10 -7.06 8.00
CA ARG A 74 -11.76 -6.11 6.93
C ARG A 74 -11.74 -6.80 5.57
N THR A 75 -12.22 -6.10 4.55
CA THR A 75 -12.06 -6.50 3.15
C THR A 75 -10.94 -5.70 2.51
N TRP A 76 -10.18 -6.34 1.62
CA TRP A 76 -9.03 -5.72 0.97
C TRP A 76 -9.22 -5.69 -0.55
N THR A 77 -8.61 -4.68 -1.19
CA THR A 77 -8.55 -4.58 -2.64
C THR A 77 -7.16 -4.20 -3.11
N LEU A 78 -6.76 -4.71 -4.28
CA LEU A 78 -5.51 -4.38 -4.96
C LEU A 78 -5.82 -4.18 -6.45
N HIS A 79 -5.36 -3.06 -7.01
CA HIS A 79 -5.65 -2.65 -8.40
C HIS A 79 -7.16 -2.65 -8.73
N GLY A 80 -8.00 -2.29 -7.76
CA GLY A 80 -9.46 -2.23 -7.92
C GLY A 80 -10.15 -3.60 -7.95
N LYS A 81 -9.46 -4.69 -7.60
CA LYS A 81 -10.01 -6.05 -7.51
C LYS A 81 -9.98 -6.57 -6.07
N PRO A 82 -10.84 -7.53 -5.70
CA PRO A 82 -10.74 -8.22 -4.41
C PRO A 82 -9.33 -8.76 -4.19
N PHE A 83 -8.82 -8.59 -2.97
CA PHE A 83 -7.50 -9.02 -2.55
C PHE A 83 -7.65 -9.87 -1.28
N GLU A 84 -7.18 -11.11 -1.32
CA GLU A 84 -7.32 -12.10 -0.24
C GLU A 84 -5.94 -12.57 0.24
N PRO A 85 -5.17 -11.68 0.89
CA PRO A 85 -3.80 -11.99 1.29
C PRO A 85 -3.74 -13.05 2.37
N GLN A 86 -2.79 -13.97 2.24
CA GLN A 86 -2.47 -14.96 3.27
C GLN A 86 -1.32 -14.47 4.13
N ASP A 87 -1.46 -14.60 5.45
CA ASP A 87 -0.54 -14.05 6.44
C ASP A 87 0.93 -14.41 6.25
N GLY A 88 1.22 -15.64 5.77
CA GLY A 88 2.58 -16.12 5.54
C GLY A 88 3.17 -15.79 4.16
N GLN A 89 2.41 -15.18 3.25
CA GLN A 89 2.93 -14.78 1.94
C GLN A 89 3.61 -13.40 2.03
N SER A 90 4.70 -13.23 1.28
CA SER A 90 5.34 -11.92 1.16
C SER A 90 4.47 -10.94 0.37
N LEU A 91 4.68 -9.64 0.55
CA LEU A 91 4.03 -8.61 -0.27
C LEU A 91 4.28 -8.84 -1.77
N ALA A 92 5.51 -9.25 -2.14
CA ALA A 92 5.86 -9.59 -3.51
C ALA A 92 5.08 -10.79 -4.05
N ASP A 93 4.96 -11.89 -3.28
CA ASP A 93 4.20 -13.08 -3.66
C ASP A 93 2.70 -12.80 -3.81
N LEU A 94 2.20 -11.85 -3.02
CA LEU A 94 0.83 -11.35 -3.08
C LEU A 94 0.57 -10.43 -4.29
N GLY A 95 1.61 -10.10 -5.06
CA GLY A 95 1.50 -9.23 -6.24
C GLY A 95 1.46 -7.75 -5.91
N VAL A 96 1.81 -7.34 -4.68
CA VAL A 96 1.97 -5.93 -4.31
C VAL A 96 3.28 -5.42 -4.88
N ARG A 97 3.22 -4.35 -5.69
CA ARG A 97 4.37 -3.74 -6.36
C ARG A 97 4.61 -2.32 -5.87
N HIS A 98 5.77 -1.78 -6.23
CA HIS A 98 6.18 -0.42 -5.89
C HIS A 98 5.13 0.63 -6.28
N LYS A 99 4.70 1.39 -5.28
CA LYS A 99 3.66 2.44 -5.29
C LYS A 99 2.24 1.94 -5.57
N ASP A 100 1.97 0.65 -5.37
CA ASP A 100 0.60 0.15 -5.39
C ASP A 100 -0.20 0.69 -4.21
N VAL A 101 -1.52 0.75 -4.42
CA VAL A 101 -2.50 1.14 -3.41
C VAL A 101 -3.33 -0.08 -3.03
N ILE A 102 -3.28 -0.43 -1.76
CA ILE A 102 -4.15 -1.42 -1.14
C ILE A 102 -5.33 -0.66 -0.52
N GLY A 103 -6.55 -0.96 -0.97
CA GLY A 103 -7.76 -0.42 -0.34
C GLY A 103 -8.24 -1.33 0.79
N THR A 104 -8.73 -0.74 1.88
CA THR A 104 -9.32 -1.48 3.00
C THR A 104 -10.55 -0.77 3.56
N ARG A 105 -11.54 -1.55 3.97
CA ARG A 105 -12.72 -1.11 4.74
C ARG A 105 -13.18 -2.20 5.68
N VAL A 106 -13.94 -1.82 6.70
CA VAL A 106 -14.66 -2.77 7.55
C VAL A 106 -15.69 -3.52 6.70
N ALA A 107 -15.76 -4.84 6.88
CA ALA A 107 -16.76 -5.68 6.23
C ALA A 107 -18.16 -5.34 6.77
N ALA A 108 -19.14 -5.24 5.88
CA ALA A 108 -20.54 -5.00 6.23
C ALA A 108 -21.22 -6.23 6.84
#